data_AF-A0A1Y3BAR2-F1
#
_entry.id   AF-A0A1Y3BAR2-F1
#
_cell.length_a   1.000
_cell.length_b   1.000
_cell.length_c   1.000
_cell.angle_alpha   90.00
_cell.angle_beta   90.00
_cell.angle_gamma   90.00
#
_symmetry.space_group_name_H-M   'P 1'
#
loop_
_entity.id
_entity.type
_entity.pdbx_description
1 polymer ?
#
loop_
_entity_poly.entity_id
_entity_poly.type
_entity_poly.pdbx_seq_one_letter_code
_entity_poly.pdbx_strand_id
1 'polypeptide(L)'
;KAVKERLRNIQYPKGVKLLYDVIKYDPPSIKKAVLYATNNALVCETAEDANLVAFDLGDGQRYDAVSLDGTFYQKCGFISGGSADLEKRARRWDEKELHALKFQKEKLSEELKEQMKRMRKESELNTLASQIKGLDTRIKYSRNDKITTEKNNEEITKEIQTNRDSLGSFEPILKEIQDRMTERDVLIKQLRQQMNTVEDKIFEDFCVTLGVENIRQYEERQNMAAQENERIRLQIENEKNSITSRLAYEKS
;
A
#
# COMPACT_ATOMS: atom_id res chain seq x y z
N LYS A 1 24.63 -54.44 46.05
CA LYS A 1 24.87 -55.01 44.70
C LYS A 1 26.18 -55.78 44.76
N ALA A 2 26.30 -56.93 44.08
CA ALA A 2 27.55 -57.68 44.06
C ALA A 2 28.66 -56.91 43.33
N VAL A 3 29.92 -57.17 43.70
CA VAL A 3 31.09 -56.63 43.00
C VAL A 3 31.15 -57.23 41.60
N LYS A 4 31.27 -56.38 40.57
CA LYS A 4 31.44 -56.84 39.19
C LYS A 4 32.91 -57.20 38.96
N GLU A 5 33.27 -58.48 39.10
CA GLU A 5 34.66 -58.94 38.96
C GLU A 5 35.29 -58.62 37.60
N ARG A 6 34.47 -58.54 36.53
CA ARG A 6 34.91 -58.10 35.20
C ARG A 6 35.59 -56.73 35.19
N LEU A 7 35.21 -55.84 36.11
CA LEU A 7 35.77 -54.49 36.21
C LEU A 7 37.18 -54.46 36.82
N ARG A 8 37.65 -55.58 37.40
CA ARG A 8 39.03 -55.73 37.87
C ARG A 8 40.02 -56.07 36.75
N ASN A 9 39.52 -56.51 35.60
CA ASN A 9 40.33 -56.98 34.47
C ASN A 9 40.45 -55.94 33.34
N ILE A 10 40.17 -54.67 33.63
CA ILE A 10 40.32 -53.58 32.65
C ILE A 10 41.82 -53.36 32.40
N GLN A 11 42.29 -53.69 31.19
CA GLN A 11 43.71 -53.57 30.80
C GLN A 11 44.03 -52.21 30.16
N TYR A 12 43.03 -51.52 29.62
CA TYR A 12 43.16 -50.23 28.96
C TYR A 12 41.99 -49.33 29.36
N PRO A 13 42.23 -48.09 29.83
CA PRO A 13 43.52 -47.45 30.14
C PRO A 13 44.24 -48.10 31.34
N LYS A 14 45.55 -47.83 31.48
CA LYS A 14 46.37 -48.38 32.57
C LYS A 14 46.05 -47.67 33.88
N GLY A 15 46.14 -48.39 35.01
CA GLY A 15 45.96 -47.79 36.34
C GLY A 15 44.52 -47.73 36.83
N VAL A 16 43.55 -48.26 36.08
CA VAL A 16 42.15 -48.35 36.49
C VAL A 16 41.98 -49.40 37.59
N LYS A 17 41.43 -49.00 38.74
CA LYS A 17 41.14 -49.91 39.86
C LYS A 17 39.73 -49.73 40.37
N LEU A 18 39.13 -50.79 40.87
CA LEU A 18 37.85 -50.69 41.55
C LEU A 18 38.04 -49.93 42.88
N LEU A 19 37.25 -48.89 43.13
CA LEU A 19 37.36 -48.07 44.35
C LEU A 19 37.27 -48.92 45.62
N TYR A 20 36.43 -49.96 45.59
CA TYR A 20 36.28 -50.92 46.68
C TYR A 20 37.58 -51.66 47.03
N ASP A 21 38.43 -51.96 46.04
CA ASP A 21 39.67 -52.73 46.27
C ASP A 21 40.82 -51.86 46.81
N VAL A 22 40.71 -50.54 46.66
CA VAL A 22 41.69 -49.57 47.17
C VAL A 22 41.41 -49.21 48.63
N ILE A 23 40.18 -49.39 49.11
CA ILE A 23 39.76 -49.02 50.47
C ILE A 23 40.03 -50.18 51.44
N LYS A 24 40.87 -49.94 52.43
CA LYS A 24 41.01 -50.80 53.61
C LYS A 24 40.05 -50.33 54.70
N TYR A 25 39.25 -51.24 55.26
CA TYR A 25 38.27 -50.92 56.29
C TYR A 25 38.27 -51.97 57.42
N ASP A 26 37.99 -51.52 58.64
CA ASP A 26 37.89 -52.31 59.88
C ASP A 26 36.84 -51.64 60.78
N PRO A 27 35.87 -52.33 61.40
CA PRO A 27 35.62 -53.78 61.48
C PRO A 27 35.05 -54.42 60.18
N PRO A 28 35.23 -55.74 59.95
CA PRO A 28 34.69 -56.43 58.77
C PRO A 28 33.16 -56.36 58.61
N SER A 29 32.44 -56.04 59.70
CA SER A 29 30.98 -55.88 59.73
C SER A 29 30.46 -54.77 58.82
N ILE A 30 31.28 -53.74 58.51
CA ILE A 30 30.88 -52.62 57.63
C ILE A 30 31.05 -52.91 56.14
N LYS A 31 31.46 -54.13 55.75
CA LYS A 31 31.64 -54.56 54.36
C LYS A 31 30.46 -54.20 53.45
N LYS A 32 29.22 -54.38 53.92
CA LYS A 32 28.00 -54.08 53.14
C LYS A 32 27.84 -52.56 52.89
N ALA A 33 28.21 -51.73 53.85
CA ALA A 33 28.14 -50.27 53.72
C ALA A 33 29.19 -49.73 52.75
N VAL A 34 30.43 -50.23 52.84
CA VAL A 34 31.51 -49.86 51.92
C VAL A 34 31.18 -50.26 50.48
N LEU A 35 30.63 -51.46 50.28
CA LEU A 35 30.20 -51.93 48.96
C LEU A 35 29.05 -51.08 48.38
N TYR A 36 28.14 -50.60 49.24
CA TYR A 36 27.07 -49.71 48.83
C TYR A 36 27.60 -48.32 48.43
N ALA A 37 28.49 -47.74 49.24
CA ALA A 37 29.05 -46.41 49.01
C ALA A 37 29.94 -46.37 47.75
N THR A 38 30.74 -47.41 47.53
CA THR A 38 31.65 -47.49 46.37
C THR A 38 30.94 -47.87 45.08
N ASN A 39 29.79 -48.55 45.12
CA ASN A 39 28.88 -48.81 43.99
C ASN A 39 29.54 -49.24 42.64
N ASN A 40 30.59 -50.08 42.70
CA ASN A 40 31.40 -50.46 41.53
C ASN A 40 32.03 -49.27 40.76
N ALA A 41 32.30 -48.16 41.45
CA ALA A 41 33.01 -47.03 40.91
C ALA A 41 34.47 -47.38 40.64
N LEU A 42 35.02 -46.75 39.61
CA LEU A 42 36.39 -46.94 39.13
C LEU A 42 37.23 -45.72 39.50
N VAL A 43 38.48 -45.96 39.87
CA VAL A 43 39.48 -44.92 40.12
C VAL A 43 40.51 -44.98 39.00
N CYS A 44 40.77 -43.82 38.39
CA CYS A 44 41.75 -43.64 37.32
C CYS A 44 42.76 -42.57 37.73
N GLU A 45 43.95 -42.60 37.14
CA GLU A 45 45.01 -41.63 37.46
C GLU A 45 44.71 -40.25 36.88
N THR A 46 44.30 -40.18 35.61
CA THR A 46 44.00 -38.92 34.91
C THR A 46 42.49 -38.72 34.67
N ALA A 47 42.10 -37.46 34.44
CA ALA A 47 40.72 -37.12 34.07
C ALA A 47 40.34 -37.66 32.68
N GLU A 48 41.29 -37.71 31.75
CA GLU A 48 41.09 -38.28 30.42
C GLU A 48 40.82 -39.78 30.48
N ASP A 49 41.59 -40.51 31.28
CA ASP A 49 41.36 -41.93 31.53
C ASP A 49 40.02 -42.19 32.21
N ALA A 50 39.66 -41.37 33.21
CA ALA A 50 38.37 -41.46 33.88
C ALA A 50 37.18 -41.20 32.93
N ASN A 51 37.32 -40.24 32.00
CA ASN A 51 36.31 -39.95 30.99
C ASN A 51 36.14 -41.13 30.02
N LEU A 52 37.26 -41.68 29.52
CA LEU A 52 37.28 -42.84 28.64
C LEU A 52 36.62 -44.06 29.30
N VAL A 53 36.94 -44.32 30.57
CA VAL A 53 36.37 -45.43 31.34
C VAL A 53 34.89 -45.24 31.65
N ALA A 54 34.45 -44.01 31.90
CA ALA A 54 33.06 -43.72 32.24
C ALA A 54 32.11 -43.89 31.04
N PHE A 55 32.55 -43.57 29.82
CA PHE A 55 31.68 -43.50 28.64
C PHE A 55 32.06 -44.45 27.49
N ASP A 56 33.35 -44.74 27.30
CA ASP A 56 33.89 -45.33 26.08
C ASP A 56 34.77 -46.57 26.34
N LEU A 57 34.30 -47.46 27.22
CA LEU A 57 34.98 -48.73 27.54
C LEU A 57 34.72 -49.84 26.51
N GLY A 58 34.03 -49.54 25.40
CA GLY A 58 33.75 -50.48 24.30
C GLY A 58 32.71 -51.57 24.58
N ASP A 59 32.20 -51.67 25.81
CA ASP A 59 31.20 -52.66 26.22
C ASP A 59 29.75 -52.13 26.19
N GLY A 60 29.57 -50.88 25.72
CA GLY A 60 28.28 -50.20 25.63
C GLY A 60 27.68 -49.83 26.98
N GLN A 61 28.40 -50.01 28.10
CA GLN A 61 27.93 -49.66 29.43
C GLN A 61 28.70 -48.45 29.99
N ARG A 62 27.99 -47.65 30.78
CA ARG A 62 28.57 -46.50 31.47
C ARG A 62 28.88 -46.80 32.92
N TYR A 63 29.97 -46.23 33.41
CA TYR A 63 30.48 -46.44 34.76
C TYR A 63 30.67 -45.13 35.50
N ASP A 64 30.63 -45.22 36.83
CA ASP A 64 31.04 -44.10 37.68
C ASP A 64 32.57 -44.15 37.79
N ALA A 65 33.27 -43.11 37.37
CA ALA A 65 34.73 -43.05 37.38
C ALA A 65 35.25 -41.77 38.03
N VAL A 66 36.22 -41.90 38.94
CA VAL A 66 36.86 -40.80 39.66
C VAL A 66 38.32 -40.72 39.23
N SER A 67 38.78 -39.52 38.90
CA SER A 67 40.21 -39.24 38.67
C SER A 67 40.91 -38.81 39.97
N LEU A 68 42.25 -38.93 40.05
CA LEU A 68 43.01 -38.46 41.21
C LEU A 68 42.93 -36.94 41.45
N ASP A 69 42.63 -36.16 40.42
CA ASP A 69 42.39 -34.71 40.53
C ASP A 69 41.02 -34.38 41.19
N GLY A 70 40.21 -35.41 41.45
CA GLY A 70 38.88 -35.27 42.06
C GLY A 70 37.76 -35.03 41.05
N THR A 71 38.06 -35.04 39.74
CA THR A 71 37.01 -34.98 38.71
C THR A 71 36.25 -36.30 38.73
N PHE A 72 34.93 -36.22 38.89
CA PHE A 72 34.04 -37.37 38.99
C PHE A 72 33.06 -37.42 37.82
N TYR A 73 33.12 -38.52 37.08
CA TYR A 73 32.27 -38.84 35.95
C TYR A 73 31.20 -39.83 36.41
N GLN A 74 29.94 -39.43 36.32
CA GLN A 74 28.82 -40.30 36.66
C GLN A 74 28.29 -41.00 35.40
N LYS A 75 27.82 -42.24 35.57
CA LYS A 75 27.22 -43.02 34.47
C LYS A 75 26.00 -42.35 33.82
N CYS A 76 25.35 -41.41 34.50
CA CYS A 76 24.24 -40.61 33.98
C CYS A 76 24.68 -39.41 33.12
N GLY A 77 25.99 -39.21 32.92
CA GLY A 77 26.54 -38.14 32.08
C GLY A 77 26.85 -36.84 32.82
N PHE A 78 26.63 -36.76 34.14
CA PHE A 78 27.09 -35.63 34.94
C PHE A 78 28.59 -35.72 35.21
N ILE A 79 29.28 -34.59 35.02
CA ILE A 79 30.71 -34.44 35.29
C ILE A 79 30.86 -33.39 36.40
N SER A 80 31.45 -33.79 37.52
CA SER A 80 31.78 -32.90 38.63
C SER A 80 33.27 -32.59 38.60
N GLY A 81 33.66 -31.31 38.50
CA GLY A 81 35.06 -30.89 38.41
C GLY A 81 35.85 -31.10 39.71
N GLY A 82 37.13 -31.42 39.58
CA GLY A 82 38.04 -31.76 40.67
C GLY A 82 38.56 -30.60 41.53
N SER A 83 39.24 -30.96 42.63
CA SER A 83 39.69 -30.03 43.67
C SER A 83 40.65 -28.96 43.17
N ALA A 84 41.46 -29.22 42.13
CA ALA A 84 42.38 -28.23 41.57
C ALA A 84 41.66 -27.01 40.96
N ASP A 85 40.48 -27.22 40.38
CA ASP A 85 39.67 -26.13 39.81
C ASP A 85 38.92 -25.35 40.90
N LEU A 86 38.55 -26.06 41.98
CA LEU A 86 37.94 -25.48 43.16
C LEU A 86 38.94 -24.66 43.99
N GLU A 87 40.19 -25.12 44.13
CA GLU A 87 41.26 -24.46 44.87
C GLU A 87 41.74 -23.18 44.14
N LYS A 88 41.74 -23.19 42.80
CA LYS A 88 41.90 -21.98 41.98
C LYS A 88 40.75 -20.98 42.16
N ARG A 89 39.51 -21.46 42.27
CA ARG A 89 38.31 -20.64 42.53
C ARG A 89 38.17 -20.19 43.98
N ALA A 90 38.76 -20.90 44.92
CA ALA A 90 38.72 -20.62 46.35
C ALA A 90 39.80 -19.62 46.79
N ARG A 91 40.63 -19.11 45.87
CA ARG A 91 41.45 -17.92 46.13
C ARG A 91 40.52 -16.82 46.67
N ARG A 92 40.80 -16.41 47.92
CA ARG A 92 40.03 -15.43 48.69
C ARG A 92 39.59 -14.27 47.79
N TRP A 93 38.29 -14.03 47.77
CA TRP A 93 37.73 -12.82 47.20
C TRP A 93 38.33 -11.63 47.95
N ASP A 94 39.04 -10.75 47.25
CA ASP A 94 39.46 -9.48 47.83
C ASP A 94 38.20 -8.64 48.04
N GLU A 95 37.92 -8.25 49.29
CA GLU A 95 36.76 -7.42 49.62
C GLU A 95 36.74 -6.12 48.81
N LYS A 96 37.92 -5.57 48.46
CA LYS A 96 38.02 -4.36 47.64
C LYS A 96 37.55 -4.60 46.21
N GLU A 97 37.99 -5.70 45.60
CA GLU A 97 37.55 -6.07 44.25
C GLU A 97 36.05 -6.39 44.25
N LEU A 98 35.56 -7.10 45.26
CA LEU A 98 34.13 -7.40 45.41
C LEU A 98 33.30 -6.11 45.57
N HIS A 99 33.76 -5.15 46.35
CA HIS A 99 33.11 -3.84 46.48
C HIS A 99 33.13 -3.04 45.18
N ALA A 100 34.26 -3.04 44.46
CA ALA A 100 34.35 -2.38 43.15
C ALA A 100 33.38 -3.00 42.12
N LEU A 101 33.29 -4.34 42.08
CA LEU A 101 32.35 -5.05 41.21
C LEU A 101 30.89 -4.76 41.60
N LYS A 102 30.58 -4.70 42.89
CA LYS A 102 29.23 -4.33 43.37
C LYS A 102 28.86 -2.90 42.96
N PHE A 103 29.78 -1.96 43.11
CA PHE A 103 29.56 -0.57 42.70
C PHE A 103 29.37 -0.46 41.18
N GLN A 104 30.19 -1.14 40.39
CA GLN A 104 30.02 -1.18 38.92
C GLN A 104 28.68 -1.80 38.52
N LYS A 105 28.26 -2.89 39.19
CA LYS A 105 26.95 -3.50 38.95
C LYS A 105 25.83 -2.50 39.23
N GLU A 106 25.90 -1.77 40.34
CA GLU A 106 24.87 -0.80 40.72
C GLU A 106 24.81 0.37 39.73
N LYS A 107 25.97 0.92 39.35
CA LYS A 107 26.09 1.95 38.32
C LYS A 107 25.50 1.50 36.98
N LEU A 108 25.90 0.33 36.48
CA LEU A 108 25.37 -0.21 35.23
C LEU A 108 23.86 -0.51 35.32
N SER A 109 23.38 -0.94 36.48
CA SER A 109 21.94 -1.18 36.70
C SER A 109 21.14 0.12 36.67
N GLU A 110 21.72 1.22 37.16
CA GLU A 110 21.10 2.54 37.13
C GLU A 110 21.11 3.15 35.72
N GLU A 111 22.23 3.05 35.00
CA GLU A 111 22.33 3.42 33.59
C GLU A 111 21.31 2.64 32.74
N LEU A 112 21.17 1.32 32.96
CA LEU A 112 20.18 0.50 32.27
C LEU A 112 18.75 0.99 32.55
N LYS A 113 18.42 1.30 33.81
CA LYS A 113 17.10 1.86 34.16
C LYS A 113 16.84 3.19 33.45
N GLU A 114 17.85 4.05 33.32
CA GLU A 114 17.69 5.32 32.61
C GLU A 114 17.49 5.10 31.10
N GLN A 115 18.24 4.20 30.47
CA GLN A 115 18.04 3.86 29.06
C GLN A 115 16.67 3.24 28.81
N MET A 116 16.18 2.36 29.70
CA MET A 116 14.82 1.82 29.62
C MET A 116 13.75 2.91 29.71
N LYS A 117 13.96 3.98 30.48
CA LYS A 117 13.04 5.15 30.50
C LYS A 117 13.07 5.90 29.18
N ARG A 118 14.22 6.02 28.51
CA ARG A 118 14.34 6.64 27.18
C ARG A 118 13.65 5.81 26.11
N MET A 119 13.80 4.48 26.14
CA MET A 119 13.09 3.56 25.23
C MET A 119 11.56 3.68 25.31
N ARG A 120 10.98 4.08 26.46
CA ARG A 120 9.52 4.30 26.53
C ARG A 120 9.03 5.39 25.56
N LYS A 121 9.89 6.32 25.14
CA LYS A 121 9.58 7.35 24.13
C LYS A 121 9.65 6.84 22.69
N GLU A 122 10.10 5.60 22.46
CA GLU A 122 10.20 5.00 21.13
C GLU A 122 8.84 4.88 20.44
N SER A 123 7.77 4.61 21.20
CA SER A 123 6.41 4.60 20.67
C SER A 123 6.01 5.97 20.10
N GLU A 124 6.32 7.06 20.82
CA GLU A 124 6.03 8.43 20.36
C GLU A 124 6.86 8.76 19.11
N LEU A 125 8.14 8.36 19.07
CA LEU A 125 9.01 8.52 17.91
C LEU A 125 8.47 7.77 16.69
N ASN A 126 7.99 6.53 16.86
CA ASN A 126 7.38 5.75 15.78
C ASN A 126 6.08 6.39 15.27
N THR A 127 5.25 6.95 16.16
CA THR A 127 4.06 7.69 15.75
C THR A 127 4.44 8.96 14.98
N LEU A 128 5.44 9.72 15.42
CA LEU A 128 5.90 10.92 14.74
C LEU A 128 6.54 10.58 13.38
N ALA A 129 7.33 9.52 13.30
CA ALA A 129 7.92 9.05 12.04
C ALA A 129 6.85 8.64 11.02
N SER A 130 5.78 7.98 11.46
CA SER A 130 4.67 7.63 10.58
C SER A 130 3.89 8.87 10.10
N GLN A 131 3.71 9.87 10.98
CA GLN A 131 3.12 11.17 10.62
C GLN A 131 3.97 11.93 9.59
N ILE A 132 5.29 12.00 9.80
CA ILE A 132 6.24 12.62 8.85
C ILE A 132 6.13 11.95 7.49
N LYS A 133 6.17 10.61 7.43
CA LYS A 133 6.03 9.87 6.19
C LYS A 133 4.67 10.11 5.50
N GLY A 134 3.60 10.23 6.28
CA GLY A 134 2.28 10.60 5.78
C GLY A 134 2.25 11.99 5.17
N LEU A 135 2.85 12.97 5.83
CA LEU A 135 2.97 14.35 5.36
C LEU A 135 3.83 14.44 4.09
N ASP A 136 4.97 13.75 4.03
CA ASP A 136 5.83 13.69 2.83
C ASP A 136 5.07 13.14 1.62
N THR A 137 4.29 12.09 1.84
CA THR A 137 3.46 11.50 0.79
C THR A 137 2.42 12.50 0.29
N ARG A 138 1.75 13.22 1.21
CA ARG A 138 0.79 14.26 0.86
C ARG A 138 1.44 15.42 0.09
N ILE A 139 2.61 15.88 0.52
CA ILE A 139 3.39 16.91 -0.18
C ILE A 139 3.71 16.47 -1.60
N LYS A 140 4.15 15.22 -1.79
CA LYS A 140 4.45 14.66 -3.11
C LYS A 140 3.23 14.71 -4.03
N TYR A 141 2.07 14.25 -3.56
CA TYR A 141 0.85 14.27 -4.38
C TYR A 141 0.38 15.69 -4.68
N SER A 142 0.37 16.59 -3.70
CA SER A 142 0.01 18.00 -3.92
C SER A 142 0.95 18.72 -4.88
N ARG A 143 2.26 18.38 -4.89
CA ARG A 143 3.20 18.92 -5.88
C ARG A 143 2.90 18.43 -7.29
N ASN A 144 2.63 17.13 -7.46
CA ASN A 144 2.27 16.57 -8.76
C ASN A 144 0.95 17.15 -9.28
N ASP A 145 -0.05 17.31 -8.40
CA ASP A 145 -1.34 17.90 -8.72
C ASP A 145 -1.19 19.37 -9.14
N LYS A 146 -0.35 20.14 -8.43
CA LYS A 146 0.01 21.50 -8.80
C LYS A 146 0.63 21.57 -10.20
N ILE A 147 1.64 20.75 -10.48
CA ILE A 147 2.31 20.73 -11.80
C ILE A 147 1.32 20.40 -12.91
N THR A 148 0.45 19.41 -12.68
CA THR A 148 -0.58 19.00 -13.66
C THR A 148 -1.57 20.13 -13.92
N THR A 149 -2.02 20.79 -12.85
CA THR A 149 -2.96 21.91 -12.95
C THR A 149 -2.33 23.12 -13.64
N GLU A 150 -1.06 23.43 -13.34
CA GLU A 150 -0.31 24.50 -14.02
C GLU A 150 -0.21 24.23 -15.52
N LYS A 151 0.13 23.00 -15.92
CA LYS A 151 0.20 22.61 -17.34
C LYS A 151 -1.17 22.74 -18.03
N ASN A 152 -2.24 22.26 -17.41
CA ASN A 152 -3.59 22.38 -17.96
C ASN A 152 -4.00 23.86 -18.11
N ASN A 153 -3.60 24.71 -17.17
CA ASN A 153 -3.89 26.14 -17.23
C ASN A 153 -3.14 26.83 -18.38
N GLU A 154 -1.88 26.43 -18.64
CA GLU A 154 -1.13 26.90 -19.81
C GLU A 154 -1.78 26.48 -21.13
N GLU A 155 -2.25 25.23 -21.22
CA GLU A 155 -2.96 24.71 -22.40
C GLU A 155 -4.26 25.48 -22.65
N ILE A 156 -5.10 25.64 -21.62
CA ILE A 156 -6.35 26.41 -21.71
C ILE A 156 -6.07 27.87 -22.07
N THR A 157 -5.02 28.49 -21.52
CA THR A 157 -4.66 29.87 -21.85
C THR A 157 -4.29 30.02 -23.32
N LYS A 158 -3.57 29.04 -23.90
CA LYS A 158 -3.28 29.01 -25.33
C LYS A 158 -4.55 28.86 -26.16
N GLU A 159 -5.46 27.96 -25.79
CA GLU A 159 -6.73 27.78 -26.48
C GLU A 159 -7.61 29.05 -26.45
N ILE A 160 -7.65 29.74 -25.30
CA ILE A 160 -8.33 31.03 -25.17
C ILE A 160 -7.73 32.05 -26.14
N GLN A 161 -6.40 32.12 -26.24
CA GLN A 161 -5.74 33.04 -27.15
C GLN A 161 -6.06 32.72 -28.61
N THR A 162 -5.97 31.45 -29.02
CA THR A 162 -6.30 31.04 -30.39
C THR A 162 -7.76 31.32 -30.74
N ASN A 163 -8.67 31.13 -29.78
CA ASN A 163 -10.09 31.44 -29.97
C ASN A 163 -10.34 32.95 -30.07
N ARG A 164 -9.64 33.77 -29.27
CA ARG A 164 -9.70 35.23 -29.40
C ARG A 164 -9.17 35.71 -30.74
N ASP A 165 -8.04 35.17 -31.19
CA ASP A 165 -7.46 35.54 -32.48
C ASP A 165 -8.40 35.15 -33.63
N SER A 166 -9.02 33.97 -33.55
CA SER A 166 -10.04 33.52 -34.50
C SER A 166 -11.27 34.43 -34.49
N LEU A 167 -11.79 34.80 -33.31
CA LEU A 167 -12.89 35.78 -33.18
C LEU A 167 -12.53 37.13 -33.80
N GLY A 168 -11.31 37.63 -33.54
CA GLY A 168 -10.82 38.87 -34.13
C GLY A 168 -10.74 38.82 -35.66
N SER A 169 -10.50 37.64 -36.25
CA SER A 169 -10.50 37.45 -37.70
C SER A 169 -11.90 37.45 -38.32
N PHE A 170 -12.94 37.06 -37.56
CA PHE A 170 -14.31 37.08 -38.05
C PHE A 170 -14.92 38.48 -38.08
N GLU A 171 -14.51 39.38 -37.18
CA GLU A 171 -14.99 40.77 -37.13
C GLU A 171 -14.85 41.53 -38.47
N PRO A 172 -13.68 41.58 -39.14
CA PRO A 172 -13.56 42.25 -40.44
C PRO A 172 -14.37 41.55 -41.53
N ILE A 173 -14.47 40.22 -41.51
CA ILE A 173 -15.24 39.44 -42.48
C ILE A 173 -16.74 39.76 -42.35
N LEU A 174 -17.24 39.82 -41.10
CA LEU A 174 -18.62 40.22 -40.81
C LEU A 174 -18.89 41.62 -41.32
N LYS A 175 -17.99 42.56 -41.06
CA LYS A 175 -18.12 43.94 -41.53
C LYS A 175 -18.14 44.04 -43.05
N GLU A 176 -17.25 43.33 -43.75
CA GLU A 176 -17.23 43.29 -45.22
C GLU A 176 -18.54 42.72 -45.80
N ILE A 177 -19.05 41.64 -45.21
CA ILE A 177 -20.32 41.03 -45.64
C ILE A 177 -21.48 41.99 -45.38
N GLN A 178 -21.51 42.65 -44.22
CA GLN A 178 -22.52 43.63 -43.84
C GLN A 178 -22.54 44.79 -44.84
N ASP A 179 -21.37 45.36 -45.15
CA ASP A 179 -21.23 46.47 -46.11
C ASP A 179 -21.74 46.03 -47.49
N ARG A 180 -21.31 44.85 -47.97
CA ARG A 180 -21.79 44.25 -49.22
C ARG A 180 -23.29 43.96 -49.26
N MET A 181 -23.91 43.65 -48.11
CA MET A 181 -25.35 43.45 -48.01
C MET A 181 -26.08 44.78 -48.12
N THR A 182 -25.60 45.81 -47.42
CA THR A 182 -26.22 47.15 -47.49
C THR A 182 -26.16 47.74 -48.90
N GLU A 183 -25.04 47.57 -49.61
CA GLU A 183 -24.92 47.97 -51.02
C GLU A 183 -25.93 47.24 -51.91
N ARG A 184 -26.08 45.93 -51.72
CA ARG A 184 -27.06 45.12 -52.46
C ARG A 184 -28.50 45.53 -52.13
N ASP A 185 -28.81 45.85 -50.88
CA ASP A 185 -30.14 46.31 -50.48
C ASP A 185 -30.51 47.64 -51.14
N VAL A 186 -29.53 48.56 -51.27
CA VAL A 186 -29.73 49.82 -52.01
C VAL A 186 -30.01 49.53 -53.49
N LEU A 187 -29.23 48.67 -54.13
CA LEU A 187 -29.45 48.24 -55.52
C LEU A 187 -30.82 47.59 -55.72
N ILE A 188 -31.22 46.69 -54.82
CA ILE A 188 -32.54 46.02 -54.87
C ILE A 188 -33.66 47.06 -54.75
N LYS A 189 -33.55 48.04 -53.84
CA LYS A 189 -34.54 49.12 -53.72
C LYS A 189 -34.63 49.97 -54.99
N GLN A 190 -33.49 50.32 -55.58
CA GLN A 190 -33.44 51.07 -56.84
C GLN A 190 -34.08 50.29 -58.00
N LEU A 191 -33.73 49.00 -58.16
CA LEU A 191 -34.31 48.14 -59.19
C LEU A 191 -35.81 47.95 -58.99
N ARG A 192 -36.28 47.75 -57.76
CA ARG A 192 -37.71 47.70 -57.45
C ARG A 192 -38.41 49.00 -57.81
N GLN A 193 -37.82 50.15 -57.53
CA GLN A 193 -38.40 51.44 -57.89
C GLN A 193 -38.46 51.63 -59.42
N GLN A 194 -37.43 51.21 -60.15
CA GLN A 194 -37.43 51.23 -61.61
C GLN A 194 -38.50 50.30 -62.18
N MET A 195 -38.60 49.07 -61.66
CA MET A 195 -39.64 48.10 -62.03
C MET A 195 -41.04 48.67 -61.80
N ASN A 196 -41.30 49.19 -60.59
CA ASN A 196 -42.58 49.84 -60.25
C ASN A 196 -42.90 51.00 -61.21
N THR A 197 -41.90 51.81 -61.59
CA THR A 197 -42.11 52.95 -62.52
C THR A 197 -42.47 52.47 -63.93
N VAL A 198 -41.90 51.35 -64.36
CA VAL A 198 -42.23 50.73 -65.66
C VAL A 198 -43.62 50.10 -65.62
N GLU A 199 -43.94 49.38 -64.55
CA GLU A 199 -45.26 48.79 -64.33
C GLU A 199 -46.36 49.87 -64.31
N ASP A 200 -46.17 50.93 -63.52
CA ASP A 200 -47.14 52.03 -63.41
C ASP A 200 -47.40 52.70 -64.78
N LYS A 201 -46.39 52.79 -65.65
CA LYS A 201 -46.53 53.32 -67.03
C LYS A 201 -47.27 52.36 -67.97
N ILE A 202 -46.98 51.07 -67.91
CA ILE A 202 -47.61 50.07 -68.80
C ILE A 202 -49.08 49.90 -68.44
N PHE A 203 -49.40 49.95 -67.14
CA PHE A 203 -50.75 49.71 -66.64
C PHE A 203 -51.52 50.99 -66.32
N GLU A 204 -51.04 52.18 -66.72
CA GLU A 204 -51.67 53.48 -66.43
C GLU A 204 -53.14 53.50 -66.89
N ASP A 205 -53.38 53.18 -68.17
CA ASP A 205 -54.73 53.15 -68.76
C ASP A 205 -55.65 52.13 -68.07
N PHE A 206 -55.09 50.98 -67.69
CA PHE A 206 -55.82 49.92 -66.99
C PHE A 206 -56.21 50.34 -65.57
N CYS A 207 -55.30 51.01 -64.85
CA CYS A 207 -55.54 51.51 -63.49
C CYS A 207 -56.60 52.62 -63.45
N VAL A 208 -56.56 53.55 -64.42
CA VAL A 208 -57.59 54.59 -64.58
C VAL A 208 -58.97 53.99 -64.86
N THR A 209 -59.02 52.95 -65.70
CA THR A 209 -60.29 52.27 -66.05
C THR A 209 -60.92 51.55 -64.85
N LEU A 210 -60.11 50.99 -63.95
CA LEU A 210 -60.57 50.24 -62.78
C LEU A 210 -60.64 51.07 -61.49
N GLY A 211 -60.19 52.33 -61.50
CA GLY A 211 -60.19 53.21 -60.34
C GLY A 211 -59.23 52.79 -59.21
N VAL A 212 -58.07 52.23 -59.57
CA VAL A 212 -56.99 51.85 -58.64
C VAL A 212 -55.76 52.73 -58.85
N GLU A 213 -55.01 53.04 -57.79
CA GLU A 213 -53.87 53.98 -57.89
C GLU A 213 -52.65 53.36 -58.60
N ASN A 214 -52.46 52.05 -58.49
CA ASN A 214 -51.43 51.29 -59.19
C ASN A 214 -51.84 49.83 -59.38
N ILE A 215 -51.16 49.13 -60.29
CA ILE A 215 -51.45 47.70 -60.59
C ILE A 215 -51.25 46.81 -59.37
N ARG A 216 -50.32 47.19 -58.48
CA ARG A 216 -49.98 46.45 -57.25
C ARG A 216 -51.16 46.38 -56.27
N GLN A 217 -51.92 47.46 -56.09
CA GLN A 217 -53.13 47.43 -55.26
C GLN A 217 -54.18 46.45 -55.80
N TYR A 218 -54.29 46.33 -57.13
CA TYR A 218 -55.19 45.37 -57.76
C TYR A 218 -54.70 43.93 -57.56
N GLU A 219 -53.42 43.66 -57.82
CA GLU A 219 -52.81 42.34 -57.60
C GLU A 219 -52.88 41.88 -56.14
N GLU A 220 -52.64 42.78 -55.18
CA GLU A 220 -52.72 42.48 -53.76
C GLU A 220 -54.16 42.11 -53.35
N ARG A 221 -55.16 42.86 -53.82
CA ARG A 221 -56.58 42.52 -53.59
C ARG A 221 -56.95 41.17 -54.22
N GLN A 222 -56.49 40.88 -55.44
CA GLN A 222 -56.74 39.60 -56.10
C GLN A 222 -56.04 38.44 -55.39
N ASN A 223 -54.80 38.62 -54.95
CA ASN A 223 -54.07 37.61 -54.17
C ASN A 223 -54.75 37.31 -52.84
N MET A 224 -55.17 38.34 -52.09
CA MET A 224 -55.90 38.15 -50.84
C MET A 224 -57.22 37.41 -51.06
N ALA A 225 -57.96 37.76 -52.13
CA ALA A 225 -59.19 37.05 -52.49
C ALA A 225 -58.93 35.59 -52.90
N ALA A 226 -57.84 35.33 -53.63
CA ALA A 226 -57.44 33.97 -54.02
C ALA A 226 -57.05 33.12 -52.82
N GLN A 227 -56.26 33.67 -51.88
CA GLN A 227 -55.86 32.99 -50.64
C GLN A 227 -57.08 32.66 -49.76
N GLU A 228 -58.01 33.60 -49.62
CA GLU A 228 -59.23 33.35 -48.84
C GLU A 228 -60.12 32.28 -49.50
N ASN A 229 -60.26 32.31 -50.82
CA ASN A 229 -60.98 31.28 -51.56
C ASN A 229 -60.32 29.90 -51.41
N GLU A 230 -58.99 29.82 -51.45
CA GLU A 230 -58.25 28.58 -51.23
C GLU A 230 -58.44 28.05 -49.80
N ARG A 231 -58.39 28.95 -48.81
CA ARG A 231 -58.66 28.62 -47.39
C ARG A 231 -60.08 28.05 -47.22
N ILE A 232 -61.09 28.70 -47.79
CA ILE A 232 -62.49 28.25 -47.74
C ILE A 232 -62.63 26.90 -48.46
N ARG A 233 -62.02 26.74 -49.64
CA ARG A 233 -62.05 25.48 -50.38
C ARG A 233 -61.45 24.33 -49.57
N LEU A 234 -60.32 24.55 -48.91
CA LEU A 234 -59.65 23.55 -48.07
C LEU A 234 -60.49 23.19 -46.84
N GLN A 235 -61.20 24.15 -46.24
CA GLN A 235 -62.17 23.89 -45.17
C GLN A 235 -63.33 23.02 -45.65
N ILE A 236 -63.95 23.36 -46.78
CA ILE A 236 -65.05 22.59 -47.37
C ILE A 236 -64.58 21.17 -47.75
N GLU A 237 -63.36 21.03 -48.28
CA GLU A 237 -62.79 19.72 -48.62
C GLU A 237 -62.54 18.86 -47.38
N ASN A 238 -62.07 19.45 -46.29
CA ASN A 238 -61.91 18.76 -45.00
C ASN A 238 -63.27 18.33 -44.42
N GLU A 239 -64.28 19.18 -44.47
CA GLU A 239 -65.65 18.83 -44.04
C GLU A 239 -66.24 17.72 -44.91
N LYS A 240 -66.09 17.82 -46.24
CA LYS A 240 -66.51 16.77 -47.17
C LYS A 240 -65.80 15.45 -46.87
N ASN A 241 -64.50 15.46 -46.64
CA ASN A 241 -63.74 14.26 -46.29
C ASN A 241 -64.25 13.66 -44.97
N SER A 242 -64.49 14.49 -43.95
CA SER A 242 -65.06 14.05 -42.67
C SER A 242 -66.44 13.40 -42.83
N ILE A 243 -67.34 14.03 -43.58
CA ILE A 243 -68.69 13.50 -43.86
C ILE A 243 -68.61 12.22 -44.69
N THR A 244 -67.72 12.18 -45.68
CA THR A 244 -67.52 10.98 -46.53
C THR A 244 -66.95 9.82 -45.72
N SER A 245 -66.01 10.07 -44.81
CA SER A 245 -65.52 9.06 -43.87
C SER A 245 -66.62 8.55 -42.93
N ARG A 246 -67.50 9.43 -42.42
CA ARG A 246 -68.66 9.02 -41.61
C ARG A 246 -69.67 8.20 -42.43
N LEU A 247 -70.00 8.62 -43.65
CA LEU A 247 -70.86 7.87 -44.56
C LEU A 247 -70.27 6.51 -44.95
N ALA A 248 -68.96 6.41 -45.14
CA ALA A 248 -68.27 5.14 -45.40
C ALA A 248 -68.32 4.21 -44.19
N TYR A 249 -68.20 4.77 -42.97
CA TYR A 249 -68.37 4.02 -41.73
C TYR A 249 -69.81 3.52 -41.56
N GLU A 250 -70.83 4.35 -41.83
CA GLU A 250 -72.24 3.96 -41.72
C GLU A 250 -72.73 3.00 -42.83
N LYS A 251 -72.05 2.95 -43.98
CA LYS A 251 -72.33 2.02 -45.08
C LYS A 251 -71.62 0.66 -44.95
N SER A 252 -70.65 0.56 -44.04
CA SER A 252 -69.91 -0.69 -43.75
C SER A 252 -70.49 -1.42 -42.56
#